data_AF-A0ABC8UV97-F1
#
_entry.id   AF-A0ABC8UV97-F1
#
_cell.length_a   1.000
_cell.length_b   1.000
_cell.length_c   1.000
_cell.angle_alpha   90.00
_cell.angle_beta   90.00
_cell.angle_gamma   90.00
#
_symmetry.space_group_name_H-M   'P 1'
#
loop_
_entity.id
_entity.type
_entity.pdbx_description
1 polymer ?
#
loop_
_entity_poly.entity_id
_entity_poly.type
_entity_poly.pdbx_seq_one_letter_code
_entity_poly.pdbx_strand_id
1 'polypeptide(L)' 'MVYDWNGLKLELDETHYEFGISYEIECESSEPDRGKKLIEGFLKDNGTGYSYSEVSKFAVFRSGKLPQ' A
#
# COMPACT_ATOMS: atom_id res chain seq x y z
N MET A 1 -0.77 -10.40 -1.95
CA MET A 1 -0.60 -11.44 -0.91
C MET A 1 -1.18 -10.92 0.40
N VAL A 2 -1.80 -11.76 1.23
CA VAL A 2 -2.42 -11.34 2.49
C VAL A 2 -1.67 -11.92 3.69
N TYR A 3 -1.41 -11.09 4.70
CA TYR A 3 -0.63 -11.45 5.89
C TYR A 3 -1.36 -11.05 7.18
N ASP A 4 -1.38 -11.94 8.17
CA ASP A 4 -1.78 -11.58 9.53
C ASP A 4 -0.54 -11.09 10.30
N TRP A 5 -0.51 -9.81 10.66
CA TRP A 5 0.65 -9.15 11.27
C TRP A 5 0.23 -8.15 12.34
N ASN A 6 0.76 -8.31 13.56
CA ASN A 6 0.53 -7.39 14.68
C ASN A 6 -0.96 -7.10 14.97
N GLY A 7 -1.81 -8.12 14.81
CA GLY A 7 -3.27 -8.00 14.97
C GLY A 7 -4.00 -7.32 13.81
N LEU A 8 -3.30 -7.01 12.72
CA LEU A 8 -3.83 -6.46 11.47
C LEU A 8 -3.80 -7.52 10.36
N LYS A 9 -4.63 -7.32 9.34
CA LYS A 9 -4.57 -8.06 8.08
C LYS A 9 -4.00 -7.13 7.00
N LEU A 10 -2.75 -7.36 6.62
CA LEU A 10 -2.05 -6.58 5.61
C LEU A 10 -2.21 -7.21 4.24
N GLU A 11 -2.56 -6.41 3.24
CA GLU A 11 -2.62 -6.78 1.84
C GLU A 11 -1.45 -6.12 1.11
N LEU A 12 -0.55 -6.93 0.56
CA LEU A 12 0.57 -6.46 -0.25
C LEU A 12 0.26 -6.76 -1.71
N ASP A 13 0.04 -5.72 -2.49
CA ASP A 13 -0.38 -5.82 -3.88
C ASP A 13 0.75 -5.45 -4.83
N GLU A 14 0.96 -6.31 -5.82
CA GLU A 14 1.77 -6.06 -7.01
C GLU A 14 0.79 -5.93 -8.17
N THR A 15 0.49 -4.70 -8.57
CA THR A 15 -0.52 -4.43 -9.62
C THR A 15 0.17 -4.22 -10.95
N HIS A 16 -0.15 -5.09 -11.92
CA HIS A 16 0.39 -5.04 -13.27
C HIS A 16 -0.54 -4.24 -14.18
N TYR A 17 -0.06 -3.11 -14.68
CA TYR A 17 -0.68 -2.35 -15.76
C TYR A 17 0.13 -2.50 -17.05
N GLU A 18 -0.47 -2.16 -18.20
CA GLU A 18 0.26 -2.14 -19.48
C GLU A 18 1.43 -1.14 -19.47
N PHE A 19 1.31 -0.07 -18.68
CA PHE A 19 2.27 1.04 -18.58
C PHE A 19 3.21 0.93 -17.37
N GLY A 20 3.24 -0.22 -16.68
CA GLY A 20 4.18 -0.50 -15.59
C GLY A 20 3.56 -1.24 -14.40
N ILE A 21 4.36 -1.45 -13.36
CA ILE A 21 3.95 -2.17 -12.13
C ILE A 21 3.92 -1.18 -10.96
N SER A 22 2.88 -1.23 -10.14
CA SER A 22 2.83 -0.54 -8.84
C SER A 22 2.81 -1.52 -7.69
N TYR A 23 3.35 -1.08 -6.54
CA TYR A 23 3.34 -1.85 -5.30
C TYR A 23 2.62 -1.04 -4.22
N GLU A 24 1.67 -1.66 -3.52
CA GLU A 24 0.88 -1.01 -2.48
C GLU A 24 0.76 -1.93 -1.26
N ILE A 25 0.74 -1.33 -0.07
CA ILE A 25 0.38 -2.02 1.17
C ILE A 25 -0.90 -1.41 1.71
N GLU A 26 -1.91 -2.25 1.90
CA GLU A 26 -3.24 -1.86 2.36
C GLU A 26 -3.59 -2.63 3.63
N CYS A 27 -4.46 -2.04 4.45
CA CYS A 27 -4.98 -2.65 5.66
C CYS A 27 -6.36 -2.10 5.94
N GLU A 28 -7.38 -2.96 5.95
CA GLU A 28 -8.70 -2.60 6.47
C GLU A 28 -8.66 -2.67 8.01
N SER A 29 -9.11 -1.60 8.68
CA SER A 29 -9.09 -1.51 10.14
C SER A 29 -10.15 -0.54 10.66
N SER A 30 -10.74 -0.86 11.81
CA SER A 30 -11.59 0.06 12.56
C SER A 30 -10.80 1.18 13.26
N GLU A 31 -9.48 1.03 13.38
CA GLU A 31 -8.55 2.01 13.96
C GLU A 31 -7.47 2.41 12.92
N PRO A 32 -7.82 3.16 11.86
CA PRO A 32 -6.93 3.41 10.72
C PRO A 32 -5.66 4.17 11.10
N ASP A 33 -5.74 5.17 11.98
CA ASP A 33 -4.57 5.95 12.42
C ASP A 33 -3.54 5.09 13.18
N ARG A 34 -4.02 4.11 13.95
CA ARG A 34 -3.15 3.17 14.67
C ARG A 34 -2.51 2.20 13.68
N GLY A 35 -3.29 1.62 12.78
CA GLY A 35 -2.79 0.71 11.75
C GLY A 35 -1.72 1.38 10.88
N LYS A 36 -2.00 2.60 10.41
CA LYS A 36 -1.08 3.43 9.63
C LYS A 36 0.25 3.64 10.36
N LYS A 37 0.23 4.10 11.62
CA LYS A 37 1.46 4.32 12.41
C LYS A 37 2.29 3.06 12.60
N LEU A 38 1.65 1.90 12.79
CA LEU A 38 2.36 0.63 12.93
C LEU A 38 3.08 0.25 11.63
N ILE A 39 2.39 0.37 10.49
CA ILE A 39 2.95 0.06 9.17
C ILE A 39 4.10 1.03 8.85
N GLU A 40 3.92 2.33 9.05
CA GLU A 40 4.98 3.33 8.84
C GLU A 40 6.23 3.06 9.66
N GLY A 41 6.06 2.74 10.95
CA GLY A 41 7.17 2.37 11.84
C GLY A 41 7.89 1.13 11.33
N PHE A 42 7.15 0.09 10.96
CA PHE A 42 7.72 -1.14 10.40
C PHE A 42 8.51 -0.90 9.12
N LEU A 43 7.96 -0.14 8.17
CA LEU A 43 8.66 0.18 6.91
C LEU A 43 9.92 0.99 7.17
N LYS A 44 9.85 1.99 8.05
CA LYS A 44 10.99 2.83 8.43
C LYS A 44 12.11 2.01 9.10
N ASP A 45 11.76 1.15 10.06
CA ASP A 45 12.73 0.33 10.79
C ASP A 45 13.45 -0.68 9.89
N ASN A 46 12.80 -1.08 8.79
CA ASN A 46 13.38 -1.95 7.75
C ASN A 46 14.01 -1.17 6.59
N GLY A 47 14.08 0.16 6.65
CA GLY A 47 14.66 0.99 5.57
C GLY A 47 13.90 0.92 4.23
N THR A 48 12.62 0.58 4.26
CA THR A 48 11.78 0.47 3.07
C THR A 48 11.17 1.83 2.74
N GLY A 49 11.45 2.34 1.53
CA GLY A 49 10.85 3.59 1.05
C GLY A 49 9.36 3.44 0.78
N TYR A 50 8.57 4.44 1.16
CA TYR A 50 7.13 4.47 0.93
C TYR A 50 6.63 5.91 0.75
N SER A 51 5.45 6.04 0.17
CA SER A 51 4.66 7.27 0.12
C SER A 51 3.19 6.92 0.40
N TYR A 52 2.34 7.92 0.60
CA TYR A 52 0.91 7.69 0.70
C TYR A 52 0.30 7.56 -0.70
N SER A 53 -0.49 6.51 -0.94
CA SER A 53 -1.29 6.41 -2.16
C SER A 53 -2.32 7.55 -2.19
N GLU A 54 -2.18 8.46 -3.14
CA GLU A 54 -3.11 9.59 -3.32
C GLU A 54 -4.27 9.26 -4.27
N VAL A 55 -4.13 8.20 -5.06
CA VAL A 55 -5.10 7.75 -6.07
C VAL A 55 -5.31 6.25 -5.97
N SER A 56 -6.52 5.78 -6.29
CA SER A 56 -6.83 4.34 -6.30
C SER A 56 -6.27 3.63 -7.53
N LYS A 57 -6.08 2.31 -7.44
CA LYS A 57 -5.69 1.44 -8.57
C LYS A 57 -6.54 1.66 -9.82
N PHE A 58 -7.86 1.84 -9.64
CA PHE A 58 -8.75 2.13 -10.77
C PHE A 58 -8.49 3.49 -11.39
N ALA A 59 -8.22 4.53 -10.59
CA ALA A 59 -7.86 5.85 -11.11
C ALA A 59 -6.51 5.81 -11.85
N VAL A 60 -5.53 5.06 -11.34
CA VAL A 60 -4.24 4.79 -12.04
C VAL A 60 -4.49 4.12 -13.38
N PHE A 61 -5.25 3.01 -13.41
CA PHE A 61 -5.64 2.32 -14.63
C PHE A 61 -6.27 3.26 -15.66
N ARG A 62 -7.24 4.08 -15.23
CA ARG A 62 -7.93 5.04 -16.11
C ARG A 62 -7.02 6.17 -16.60
N SER A 63 -5.98 6.53 -15.86
CA SER A 63 -5.04 7.58 -16.24
C SER A 63 -4.04 7.16 -17.31
N GLY A 64 -3.82 5.85 -17.49
CA GLY A 64 -2.89 5.32 -18.49
C GLY A 64 -1.41 5.53 -18.15
N LYS A 65 -1.08 5.90 -16.91
CA LYS A 65 0.29 6.15 -16.44
C LYS A 65 0.43 5.81 -14.96
N LEU A 66 1.65 5.51 -14.52
CA LEU A 66 1.95 5.33 -13.10
C LEU A 66 1.80 6.67 -12.34
N PRO A 67 1.36 6.62 -11.07
CA PRO A 67 1.41 7.78 -10.18
C PRO A 67 2.86 8.25 -9.99
N GLN A 68 3.06 9.57 -9.87
CA GLN A 68 4.37 10.18 -9.64
C GLN A 68 4.77 10.13 -8.16
#